data_AF-A0A0U2WXP2-F1
#
_entry.id   AF-A0A0U2WXP2-F1
#
_cell.length_a   1.000
_cell.length_b   1.000
_cell.length_c   1.000
_cell.angle_alpha   90.00
_cell.angle_beta   90.00
_cell.angle_gamma   90.00
#
_symmetry.space_group_name_H-M   'P 1'
#
loop_
_entity.id
_entity.type
_entity.pdbx_description
1 polymer ?
#
loop_
_entity_poly.entity_id
_entity_poly.type
_entity_poly.pdbx_seq_one_letter_code
_entity_poly.pdbx_strand_id
1 'polypeptide(L)'
;MNIEKLLSGLVEEKVINDIIGNIEQFEYVPIKNLGVDSLALMELVLRIEEQAGIEIDFDEFEVDSVSTLNKISHFFNQSEELK
;
A
#
# COMPACT_ATOMS: atom_id res chain seq x y z
N MET A 1 -4.05 -8.50 -3.19
CA MET A 1 -3.81 -7.04 -3.25
C MET A 1 -4.06 -6.50 -4.67
N ASN A 2 -4.86 -5.43 -4.83
CA ASN A 2 -5.03 -4.74 -6.12
C ASN A 2 -4.32 -3.37 -6.08
N ILE A 3 -3.16 -3.29 -6.76
CA ILE A 3 -2.27 -2.09 -6.75
C ILE A 3 -2.95 -0.88 -7.38
N GLU A 4 -3.64 -1.07 -8.49
CA GLU A 4 -4.34 0.01 -9.19
C GLU A 4 -5.35 0.68 -8.26
N LYS A 5 -6.19 -0.10 -7.59
CA LYS A 5 -7.17 0.42 -6.61
C LYS A 5 -6.49 1.06 -5.40
N LEU A 6 -5.37 0.52 -4.91
CA LEU A 6 -4.65 1.10 -3.78
C LEU A 6 -4.10 2.49 -4.11
N LEU A 7 -3.46 2.63 -5.27
CA LEU A 7 -2.67 3.82 -5.60
C LEU A 7 -3.42 4.85 -6.48
N SER A 8 -4.56 4.48 -7.06
CA SER A 8 -5.33 5.37 -7.94
C SER A 8 -5.69 6.70 -7.25
N GLY A 9 -5.31 7.81 -7.87
CA GLY A 9 -5.52 9.16 -7.32
C GLY A 9 -4.57 9.55 -6.17
N LEU A 10 -3.75 8.63 -5.67
CA LEU A 10 -2.66 8.91 -4.71
C LEU A 10 -1.32 9.11 -5.42
N VAL A 11 -1.16 8.44 -6.55
CA VAL A 11 0.05 8.41 -7.35
C VAL A 11 -0.31 8.70 -8.81
N GLU A 12 0.61 9.30 -9.57
CA GLU A 12 0.43 9.52 -11.00
C GLU A 12 0.15 8.21 -11.74
N GLU A 13 -0.83 8.22 -12.65
CA GLU A 13 -1.26 7.04 -13.40
C GLU A 13 -0.10 6.37 -14.16
N LYS A 14 0.84 7.17 -14.67
CA LYS A 14 2.06 6.67 -15.30
C LYS A 14 2.88 5.80 -14.36
N VAL A 15 3.08 6.24 -13.11
CA VAL A 15 3.84 5.50 -12.10
C VAL A 15 3.10 4.20 -11.72
N ILE A 16 1.76 4.23 -11.62
CA ILE A 16 0.95 3.02 -11.38
C ILE A 16 1.18 2.01 -12.52
N ASN A 17 1.14 2.45 -13.77
CA ASN A 17 1.39 1.60 -14.93
C ASN A 17 2.83 1.03 -14.93
N ASP A 18 3.83 1.84 -14.59
CA ASP A 18 5.23 1.41 -14.48
C ASP A 18 5.40 0.32 -13.39
N ILE A 19 4.74 0.50 -12.23
CA ILE A 19 4.72 -0.47 -11.13
C ILE A 19 4.05 -1.77 -11.57
N ILE A 20 2.86 -1.72 -12.17
CA ILE A 20 2.14 -2.92 -12.61
C ILE A 20 2.95 -3.69 -13.66
N GLY A 21 3.65 -2.99 -14.55
CA GLY A 21 4.49 -3.61 -15.57
C GLY A 21 5.80 -4.22 -15.04
N ASN A 22 6.32 -3.75 -13.90
CA ASN A 22 7.66 -4.11 -13.40
C ASN A 22 7.73 -4.22 -11.86
N ILE A 23 6.74 -4.84 -11.22
CA ILE A 23 6.57 -4.81 -9.76
C ILE A 23 7.83 -5.17 -8.96
N GLU A 24 8.62 -6.14 -9.42
CA GLU A 24 9.87 -6.57 -8.78
C GLU A 24 10.90 -5.45 -8.62
N GLN A 25 10.91 -4.47 -9.53
CA GLN A 25 11.81 -3.31 -9.45
C GLN A 25 11.34 -2.26 -8.44
N PHE A 26 10.07 -2.28 -8.07
CA PHE A 26 9.43 -1.29 -7.21
C PHE A 26 9.13 -1.82 -5.81
N GLU A 27 9.26 -3.12 -5.56
CA GLU A 27 8.77 -3.74 -4.33
C GLU A 27 9.39 -3.16 -3.04
N TYR A 28 10.67 -2.78 -3.10
CA TYR A 28 11.41 -2.17 -1.99
C TYR A 28 11.53 -0.65 -2.09
N VAL A 29 10.95 -0.03 -3.11
CA VAL A 29 10.97 1.43 -3.24
C VAL A 29 10.05 2.02 -2.17
N PRO A 30 10.54 3.00 -1.38
CA PRO A 30 9.68 3.69 -0.43
C PRO A 30 8.47 4.32 -1.12
N ILE A 31 7.25 4.10 -0.61
CA ILE A 31 6.02 4.61 -1.25
C ILE A 31 6.02 6.14 -1.40
N LYS A 32 6.71 6.85 -0.50
CA LYS A 32 6.94 8.30 -0.61
C LYS A 32 7.72 8.72 -1.86
N ASN A 33 8.62 7.85 -2.34
CA ASN A 33 9.36 8.08 -3.58
C ASN A 33 8.50 7.77 -4.82
N LEU A 34 7.38 7.07 -4.65
CA LEU A 34 6.40 6.77 -5.70
C LEU A 34 5.33 7.87 -5.81
N GLY A 35 5.34 8.87 -4.94
CA GLY A 35 4.37 9.98 -4.95
C GLY A 35 3.37 9.97 -3.78
N VAL A 36 3.43 8.99 -2.88
CA VAL A 36 2.56 8.94 -1.69
C VAL A 36 3.09 9.90 -0.62
N ASP A 37 2.52 11.10 -0.53
CA ASP A 37 2.84 12.05 0.54
C ASP A 37 2.19 11.66 1.89
N SER A 38 2.44 12.45 2.94
CA SER A 38 1.92 12.16 4.29
C SER A 38 0.38 12.17 4.38
N LEU A 39 -0.31 12.92 3.52
CA LEU A 39 -1.78 12.94 3.49
C LEU A 39 -2.31 11.72 2.72
N ALA A 40 -1.70 11.43 1.57
CA ALA A 40 -2.00 10.25 0.76
C ALA A 40 -1.70 8.94 1.51
N LEU A 41 -0.76 8.95 2.45
CA LEU A 41 -0.45 7.81 3.30
C LEU A 41 -1.62 7.38 4.18
N MET A 42 -2.36 8.33 4.77
CA MET A 42 -3.53 8.01 5.58
C MET A 42 -4.62 7.36 4.73
N GLU A 43 -4.90 7.94 3.56
CA GLU A 43 -5.84 7.40 2.59
C GLU A 43 -5.41 6.01 2.07
N LEU A 44 -4.11 5.78 1.89
CA LEU A 44 -3.57 4.48 1.54
C LEU A 44 -3.88 3.44 2.63
N VAL A 45 -3.67 3.77 3.91
CA VAL A 45 -3.94 2.86 5.03
C VAL A 45 -5.42 2.47 5.08
N LEU A 46 -6.34 3.43 4.91
CA LEU A 46 -7.78 3.16 4.85
C LEU A 46 -8.16 2.22 3.68
N ARG A 47 -7.49 2.36 2.52
CA ARG A 47 -7.71 1.46 1.38
C ARG A 47 -7.12 0.07 1.60
N ILE A 48 -6.02 -0.02 2.35
CA ILE A 48 -5.46 -1.31 2.78
C ILE A 48 -6.48 -2.01 3.68
N GLU A 49 -7.01 -1.31 4.68
CA GLU A 49 -8.07 -1.81 5.58
C GLU A 49 -9.29 -2.33 4.79
N GLU A 50 -9.82 -1.53 3.86
CA GLU A 50 -10.96 -1.90 3.03
C GLU A 50 -10.69 -3.13 2.14
N GLN A 51 -9.55 -3.15 1.43
CA GLN A 51 -9.21 -4.28 0.56
C GLN A 51 -8.85 -5.54 1.35
N ALA A 52 -8.18 -5.38 2.48
CA ALA A 52 -7.79 -6.48 3.35
C ALA A 52 -8.98 -6.97 4.19
N GLY A 53 -10.07 -6.20 4.28
CA GLY A 53 -11.27 -6.54 5.07
C GLY A 53 -10.94 -6.79 6.54
N ILE A 54 -10.10 -5.94 7.10
CA ILE A 54 -9.71 -5.92 8.52
C ILE A 54 -10.12 -4.59 9.13
N GLU A 55 -9.90 -4.43 10.44
CA GLU A 55 -9.95 -3.13 11.12
C GLU A 55 -8.52 -2.81 11.60
N ILE A 56 -7.97 -1.66 11.22
CA ILE A 56 -6.62 -1.26 11.63
C ILE A 56 -6.72 -0.42 12.91
N ASP A 57 -6.10 -0.91 13.98
CA ASP A 57 -5.93 -0.10 15.19
C ASP A 57 -4.83 0.95 14.97
N PHE A 58 -5.23 2.19 14.69
CA PHE A 58 -4.31 3.29 14.45
C PHE A 58 -3.44 3.68 15.66
N ASP A 59 -3.83 3.30 16.88
CA ASP A 59 -3.02 3.56 18.07
C ASP A 59 -1.84 2.58 18.17
N GLU A 60 -2.00 1.36 17.65
CA GLU A 60 -0.96 0.32 17.61
C GLU A 60 -0.28 0.18 16.23
N PHE A 61 -0.82 0.82 15.19
CA PHE A 61 -0.35 0.68 13.82
C PHE A 61 1.03 1.32 13.59
N GLU A 62 2.01 0.49 13.21
CA GLU A 62 3.31 0.96 12.78
C GLU A 62 3.26 1.38 11.31
N VAL A 63 3.35 2.68 11.02
CA VAL A 63 3.38 3.23 9.65
C VAL A 63 4.49 2.60 8.78
N ASP A 64 5.60 2.16 9.38
CA ASP A 64 6.68 1.50 8.66
C ASP A 64 6.24 0.16 8.03
N SER A 65 5.19 -0.50 8.56
CA SER A 65 4.60 -1.73 8.03
C SER A 65 4.00 -1.58 6.63
N VAL A 66 3.77 -0.35 6.16
CA VAL A 66 3.24 -0.06 4.82
C VAL A 66 4.18 0.83 4.00
N SER A 67 5.45 0.93 4.41
CA SER A 67 6.40 1.89 3.79
C SER A 67 6.85 1.51 2.37
N THR A 68 6.64 0.27 1.93
CA THR A 68 6.98 -0.23 0.58
C THR A 68 5.89 -1.19 0.10
N LEU A 69 5.84 -1.44 -1.23
CA LEU A 69 4.88 -2.39 -1.81
C LEU A 69 5.06 -3.82 -1.29
N ASN A 70 6.31 -4.24 -1.05
CA ASN A 70 6.62 -5.54 -0.45
C ASN A 70 6.00 -5.68 0.95
N LYS A 71 6.17 -4.67 1.81
CA LYS A 71 5.60 -4.70 3.17
C LYS A 71 4.07 -4.66 3.15
N ILE A 72 3.47 -3.84 2.28
CA ILE A 72 2.02 -3.81 2.09
C ILE A 72 1.52 -5.20 1.66
N SER A 73 2.17 -5.83 0.68
CA SER A 73 1.83 -7.20 0.25
C SER A 73 1.91 -8.21 1.40
N HIS A 74 2.98 -8.15 2.21
CA HIS A 74 3.12 -8.98 3.41
C HIS A 74 1.98 -8.76 4.41
N PHE A 75 1.61 -7.50 4.65
CA PHE A 75 0.51 -7.13 5.54
C PHE A 75 -0.82 -7.72 5.06
N PHE A 76 -1.10 -7.67 3.75
CA PHE A 76 -2.28 -8.32 3.16
C PHE A 76 -2.29 -9.84 3.41
N ASN A 77 -1.16 -10.51 3.17
CA ASN A 77 -1.07 -11.96 3.32
C ASN A 77 -1.27 -12.40 4.79
N GLN A 78 -0.70 -11.66 5.75
CA GLN A 78 -0.93 -11.92 7.18
C GLN A 78 -2.39 -11.71 7.59
N SER A 79 -3.05 -10.74 6.98
CA SER A 79 -4.45 -10.40 7.25
C SER A 79 -5.43 -11.44 6.69
N GLU A 80 -5.09 -12.11 5.58
CA GLU A 80 -5.88 -13.22 5.03
C GLU A 80 -5.84 -14.48 5.90
N GLU A 81 -4.75 -14.72 6.65
CA GLU A 81 -4.64 -15.85 7.58
C GLU A 81 -5.49 -15.67 8.85
N LEU A 82 -5.95 -14.45 9.15
CA LEU A 82 -6.74 -14.11 10.33
C LEU A 82 -8.26 -14.17 10.09
N LYS A 83 -8.70 -14.42 8.85
CA LYS A 83 -10.10 -14.56 8.44
C LYS A 83 -10.57 -16.01 8.48
#